data_AF-A0A076HF78-F1
#
_entry.id   AF-A0A076HF78-F1
#
_cell.length_a   1.000
_cell.length_b   1.000
_cell.length_c   1.000
_cell.angle_alpha   90.00
_cell.angle_beta   90.00
_cell.angle_gamma   90.00
#
_symmetry.space_group_name_H-M   'P 1'
#
loop_
_entity.id
_entity.type
_entity.pdbx_description
1 polymer ?
#
loop_
_entity_poly.entity_id
_entity_poly.type
_entity_poly.pdbx_seq_one_letter_code
_entity_poly.pdbx_strand_id
1 'polypeptide(L)'
;MTPPISKADLQRLVETLPPERHNPYAYLEDWKPDQLLLRRIELTDQLKILDQERKAIDAELLEVFSDPELRYGIRVPGGWVLKQRSRTSWDYAPEVREAVKAIQKQAQRDGRAQPLVSSYLCMVQEI
;
A
#
# COMPACT_ATOMS: atom_id res chain seq x y z
N MET A 1 29.33 24.14 4.10
CA MET A 1 29.59 23.38 2.87
C MET A 1 30.25 22.07 3.27
N THR A 2 29.67 20.94 2.90
CA THR A 2 30.28 19.62 3.17
C THR A 2 31.47 19.44 2.22
N PRO A 3 32.68 19.09 2.71
CA PRO A 3 33.82 18.87 1.83
C PRO A 3 33.55 17.69 0.88
N PRO A 4 34.09 17.71 -0.35
CA PRO A 4 33.94 16.60 -1.28
C PRO A 4 34.60 15.35 -0.69
N ILE A 5 33.91 14.20 -0.84
CA ILE A 5 34.37 12.91 -0.34
C ILE A 5 35.73 12.58 -0.98
N SER A 6 36.67 12.03 -0.20
CA SER A 6 38.00 11.71 -0.73
C SER A 6 37.93 10.51 -1.68
N LYS A 7 38.89 10.41 -2.61
CA LYS A 7 38.96 9.28 -3.55
C LYS A 7 39.12 7.93 -2.84
N ALA A 8 39.82 7.93 -1.71
CA ALA A 8 40.01 6.76 -0.85
C ALA A 8 38.71 6.34 -0.14
N ASP A 9 37.92 7.32 0.30
CA ASP A 9 36.62 7.04 0.92
C ASP A 9 35.60 6.54 -0.11
N LEU A 10 35.65 7.04 -1.35
CA LEU A 10 34.87 6.52 -2.48
C LEU A 10 35.21 5.07 -2.80
N GLN A 11 36.51 4.71 -2.84
CA GLN A 11 36.93 3.33 -3.07
C GLN A 11 36.44 2.39 -1.97
N ARG A 12 36.58 2.77 -0.71
CA ARG A 12 36.01 1.98 0.41
C ARG A 12 34.50 1.85 0.31
N LEU A 13 33.80 2.91 -0.11
CA LEU A 13 32.35 2.87 -0.30
C LEU A 13 31.98 1.84 -1.36
N VAL A 14 32.63 1.87 -2.53
CA VAL A 14 32.38 0.92 -3.61
C VAL A 14 32.71 -0.53 -3.19
N GLU A 15 33.78 -0.74 -2.43
CA GLU A 15 34.16 -2.06 -1.89
C GLU A 15 33.20 -2.59 -0.82
N THR A 16 32.45 -1.72 -0.15
CA THR A 16 31.50 -2.06 0.93
C THR A 16 30.04 -1.97 0.52
N LEU A 17 29.77 -1.64 -0.75
CA LEU A 17 28.41 -1.63 -1.26
C LEU A 17 27.84 -3.05 -1.15
N PRO A 18 26.63 -3.22 -0.58
CA PRO A 18 25.95 -4.50 -0.65
C PRO A 18 25.76 -4.87 -2.13
N PRO A 19 25.82 -6.17 -2.48
CA PRO A 19 25.64 -6.62 -3.85
C PRO A 19 24.34 -6.06 -4.42
N GLU A 20 24.40 -5.60 -5.68
CA GLU A 20 23.21 -5.12 -6.38
C GLU A 20 22.12 -6.19 -6.30
N ARG A 21 20.97 -5.78 -5.78
CA ARG A 21 19.81 -6.66 -5.72
C ARG A 21 19.39 -6.95 -7.15
N HIS A 22 19.15 -8.21 -7.46
CA HIS A 22 18.62 -8.61 -8.76
C HIS A 22 17.36 -7.79 -9.07
N ASN A 23 17.38 -7.03 -10.16
CA ASN A 23 16.21 -6.31 -10.63
C ASN A 23 15.29 -7.31 -11.35
N PRO A 24 14.16 -7.72 -10.75
CA PRO A 24 13.26 -8.69 -11.40
C PRO A 24 12.54 -8.07 -12.61
N TYR A 25 12.67 -6.76 -12.85
CA TYR A 25 12.00 -6.02 -13.90
C TYR A 25 12.97 -5.50 -14.98
N ALA A 26 14.18 -6.06 -15.07
CA ALA A 26 15.19 -5.64 -16.04
C ALA A 26 14.68 -5.64 -17.50
N TYR A 27 13.73 -6.50 -17.84
CA TYR A 27 13.10 -6.56 -19.16
C TYR A 27 12.32 -5.30 -19.55
N LEU A 28 12.07 -4.37 -18.62
CA LEU A 28 11.41 -3.08 -18.88
C LEU A 28 12.40 -1.96 -19.23
N GLU A 29 13.70 -2.15 -19.05
CA GLU A 29 14.71 -1.08 -19.19
C GLU A 29 14.80 -0.53 -20.62
N ASP A 30 14.54 -1.38 -21.63
CA ASP A 30 14.59 -1.02 -23.04
C ASP A 30 13.25 -0.52 -23.61
N TRP A 31 12.22 -0.40 -22.78
CA TRP A 31 10.88 -0.05 -23.27
C TRP A 31 10.73 1.44 -23.49
N LYS A 32 10.07 1.81 -24.60
CA LYS A 32 9.69 3.19 -24.88
C LYS A 32 8.54 3.65 -23.99
N PRO A 33 8.38 4.98 -23.75
CA PRO A 33 7.28 5.52 -22.94
C PRO A 33 5.89 5.00 -23.32
N ASP A 34 5.58 4.92 -24.63
CA ASP A 34 4.28 4.44 -25.09
C ASP A 34 4.03 2.96 -24.75
N GLN A 35 5.08 2.13 -24.78
CA GLN A 35 5.00 0.71 -24.42
C GLN A 35 4.78 0.56 -22.90
N LEU A 36 5.44 1.39 -22.09
CA LEU A 36 5.23 1.42 -20.64
C LEU A 36 3.80 1.86 -20.29
N LEU A 37 3.24 2.81 -21.02
CA LEU A 37 1.85 3.26 -20.83
C LEU A 37 0.85 2.15 -21.14
N LEU A 38 1.03 1.45 -22.28
CA LEU A 38 0.20 0.30 -22.63
C LEU A 38 0.29 -0.80 -21.56
N ARG A 39 1.51 -1.13 -21.12
CA ARG A 39 1.71 -2.12 -20.06
C ARG A 39 1.03 -1.73 -18.74
N ARG A 40 1.09 -0.45 -18.39
CA ARG A 40 0.44 0.06 -17.19
C ARG A 40 -1.08 -0.10 -17.26
N ILE A 41 -1.68 0.10 -18.43
CA ILE A 41 -3.13 -0.12 -18.64
C ILE A 41 -3.46 -1.60 -18.43
N GLU A 42 -2.72 -2.51 -19.08
CA GLU A 42 -2.92 -3.96 -18.92
C GLU A 42 -2.81 -4.41 -17.45
N LEU A 43 -1.75 -3.97 -16.75
CA LEU A 43 -1.57 -4.28 -15.33
C LEU A 43 -2.71 -3.71 -14.49
N THR A 44 -3.21 -2.52 -14.83
CA THR A 44 -4.34 -1.92 -14.11
C THR A 44 -5.60 -2.78 -14.25
N ASP A 45 -5.87 -3.32 -15.44
CA ASP A 45 -7.04 -4.17 -15.65
C ASP A 45 -6.89 -5.53 -14.97
N GLN A 46 -5.69 -6.13 -14.99
CA GLN A 46 -5.40 -7.34 -14.22
C GLN A 46 -5.59 -7.12 -12.72
N LEU A 47 -5.08 -6.01 -12.18
CA LEU A 47 -5.25 -5.66 -10.76
C LEU A 47 -6.71 -5.45 -10.38
N LYS A 48 -7.54 -4.89 -11.28
CA LYS A 48 -8.99 -4.76 -11.02
C LYS A 48 -9.66 -6.11 -10.87
N ILE A 49 -9.35 -7.06 -11.76
CA ILE A 49 -9.91 -8.42 -11.71
C ILE A 49 -9.48 -9.10 -10.42
N LEU A 50 -8.18 -9.04 -10.08
CA LEU A 50 -7.66 -9.61 -8.84
C LEU A 50 -8.25 -8.97 -7.59
N ASP A 51 -8.51 -7.65 -7.59
CA ASP A 51 -9.18 -7.00 -6.44
C ASP A 51 -10.66 -7.42 -6.32
N GLN A 52 -11.36 -7.64 -7.44
CA GLN A 52 -12.72 -8.19 -7.42
C GLN A 52 -12.74 -9.62 -6.85
N GLU A 53 -11.82 -10.47 -7.30
CA GLU A 53 -11.64 -11.82 -6.77
C GLU A 53 -11.31 -11.79 -5.28
N ARG A 54 -10.34 -10.97 -4.86
CA ARG A 54 -10.00 -10.76 -3.44
C ARG A 54 -11.22 -10.34 -2.62
N LYS A 55 -12.05 -9.41 -3.12
CA LYS A 55 -13.27 -8.98 -2.42
C LYS A 55 -14.30 -10.10 -2.30
N ALA A 56 -14.45 -10.94 -3.32
CA ALA A 56 -15.32 -12.10 -3.26
C ALA A 56 -14.84 -13.09 -2.19
N ILE A 57 -13.52 -13.38 -2.17
CA ILE A 57 -12.90 -14.21 -1.13
C ILE A 57 -13.11 -13.58 0.26
N ASP A 58 -12.85 -12.28 0.42
CA ASP A 58 -13.04 -11.58 1.70
C ASP A 58 -14.49 -11.70 2.20
N ALA A 59 -15.49 -11.62 1.31
CA ALA A 59 -16.89 -11.79 1.68
C ALA A 59 -17.18 -13.18 2.22
N GLU A 60 -16.71 -14.23 1.54
CA GLU A 60 -16.83 -15.62 2.01
C GLU A 60 -16.14 -15.81 3.38
N LEU A 61 -14.95 -15.25 3.56
CA LEU A 61 -14.21 -15.35 4.83
C LEU A 61 -14.93 -14.63 5.99
N LEU A 62 -15.61 -13.51 5.71
CA LEU A 62 -16.43 -12.80 6.69
C LEU A 62 -17.68 -13.59 7.11
N GLU A 63 -18.21 -14.47 6.27
CA GLU A 63 -19.32 -15.35 6.63
C GLU A 63 -18.88 -16.57 7.44
N VAL A 64 -17.66 -17.07 7.19
CA VAL A 64 -17.12 -18.25 7.85
C VAL A 64 -16.58 -17.95 9.25
N PHE A 65 -15.91 -16.81 9.43
CA PHE A 65 -15.22 -16.49 10.67
C PHE A 65 -15.96 -15.45 11.51
N SER A 66 -15.97 -15.66 12.82
CA SER A 66 -16.60 -14.74 13.75
C SER A 66 -15.77 -13.47 13.98
N ASP A 67 -16.46 -12.37 14.36
CA ASP A 67 -15.84 -11.09 14.71
C ASP A 67 -14.66 -11.22 15.72
N PRO A 68 -14.75 -12.02 16.80
CA PRO A 68 -13.61 -12.23 17.70
C PRO A 68 -12.42 -12.91 17.00
N GLU A 69 -12.67 -13.95 16.20
CA GLU A 69 -11.60 -14.67 15.48
C GLU A 69 -10.87 -13.74 14.52
N LEU A 70 -11.61 -12.94 13.75
CA LEU A 70 -11.03 -11.96 12.83
C LEU A 70 -10.32 -10.80 13.55
N ARG A 71 -10.76 -10.44 14.76
CA ARG A 71 -10.11 -9.40 15.58
C ARG A 71 -8.80 -9.88 16.20
N TYR A 72 -8.75 -11.11 16.72
CA TYR A 72 -7.54 -11.69 17.32
C TYR A 72 -6.57 -12.24 16.26
N GLY A 73 -7.11 -12.67 15.12
CA GLY A 73 -6.40 -13.08 13.93
C GLY A 73 -6.34 -14.60 13.76
N ILE A 74 -6.37 -15.02 12.51
CA ILE A 74 -6.42 -16.42 12.09
C ILE A 74 -5.11 -16.76 11.39
N ARG A 75 -4.36 -17.73 11.92
CA ARG A 75 -3.10 -18.17 11.33
C ARG A 75 -3.35 -19.04 10.11
N VAL A 76 -2.63 -18.76 9.04
CA VAL A 76 -2.63 -19.56 7.81
C VAL A 76 -1.19 -19.96 7.44
N PRO A 77 -1.00 -20.94 6.55
CA PRO A 77 0.34 -21.44 6.20
C PRO A 77 1.31 -20.34 5.75
N GLY A 78 2.60 -20.54 6.02
CA GLY A 78 3.66 -19.59 5.63
C GLY A 78 3.86 -18.41 6.59
N GLY A 79 3.34 -18.51 7.82
CA GLY A 79 3.51 -17.47 8.85
C GLY A 79 2.59 -16.26 8.65
N TRP A 80 1.50 -16.42 7.88
CA TRP A 80 0.55 -15.34 7.64
C TRP A 80 -0.60 -15.37 8.64
N VAL A 81 -1.15 -14.19 8.94
CA VAL A 81 -2.30 -14.02 9.82
C VAL A 81 -3.33 -13.12 9.14
N LEU A 82 -4.55 -13.63 9.03
CA LEU A 82 -5.72 -12.88 8.57
C LEU A 82 -6.32 -12.09 9.73
N LYS A 83 -6.53 -10.78 9.58
CA LYS A 83 -7.19 -9.92 10.57
C LYS A 83 -8.17 -8.95 9.94
N GLN A 84 -9.25 -8.64 10.64
CA GLN A 84 -10.13 -7.52 10.31
C GLN A 84 -9.62 -6.23 10.95
N ARG A 85 -9.43 -5.20 10.13
CA ARG A 85 -9.03 -3.85 10.55
C ARG A 85 -10.05 -2.85 10.11
N SER A 86 -10.25 -1.79 10.87
CA SER A 86 -11.28 -0.80 10.52
C SER A 86 -10.70 0.62 10.32
N ARG A 87 -10.96 1.26 9.16
CA ARG A 87 -10.57 2.61 8.68
C ARG A 87 -11.69 3.40 7.96
N THR A 88 -12.51 4.20 8.59
CA THR A 88 -13.77 4.66 7.98
C THR A 88 -13.43 5.85 7.11
N SER A 89 -14.33 6.05 6.17
CA SER A 89 -14.37 7.16 5.24
C SER A 89 -15.82 7.56 5.04
N TRP A 90 -16.06 8.86 4.93
CA TRP A 90 -17.34 9.42 4.48
C TRP A 90 -17.25 9.68 2.98
N ASP A 91 -18.32 9.41 2.23
CA ASP A 91 -18.43 9.83 0.84
C ASP A 91 -19.33 11.07 0.73
N TYR A 92 -18.85 12.10 0.03
CA TYR A 92 -19.47 13.41 -0.09
C TYR A 92 -19.57 13.82 -1.56
N ALA A 93 -20.62 14.57 -1.91
CA ALA A 93 -20.75 15.23 -3.22
C ALA A 93 -19.50 16.07 -3.55
N PRO A 94 -19.09 16.22 -4.82
CA PRO A 94 -17.81 16.84 -5.19
C PRO A 94 -17.58 18.23 -4.58
N GLU A 95 -18.61 19.07 -4.55
CA GLU A 95 -18.57 20.43 -3.99
C GLU A 95 -18.38 20.38 -2.46
N VAL A 96 -19.05 19.43 -1.82
CA VAL A 96 -18.93 19.16 -0.38
C VAL A 96 -17.58 18.56 -0.06
N ARG A 97 -17.00 17.71 -0.91
CA ARG A 97 -15.68 17.10 -0.72
C ARG A 97 -14.57 18.15 -0.75
N GLU A 98 -14.63 19.09 -1.68
CA GLU A 98 -13.66 20.19 -1.74
C GLU A 98 -13.83 21.18 -0.59
N ALA A 99 -15.07 21.49 -0.20
CA ALA A 99 -15.35 22.29 1.00
C ALA A 99 -14.86 21.58 2.29
N VAL A 100 -15.12 20.28 2.42
CA VAL A 100 -14.66 19.45 3.54
C VAL A 100 -13.13 19.38 3.56
N LYS A 101 -12.42 19.31 2.43
CA LYS A 101 -10.95 19.40 2.41
C LYS A 101 -10.44 20.73 2.94
N ALA A 102 -11.06 21.83 2.53
CA ALA A 102 -10.69 23.17 3.00
C ALA A 102 -10.96 23.31 4.52
N ILE A 103 -12.11 22.83 4.98
CA ILE A 103 -12.52 22.85 6.38
C ILE A 103 -11.67 21.88 7.22
N GLN A 104 -11.31 20.70 6.72
CA GLN A 104 -10.40 19.77 7.38
C GLN A 104 -9.02 20.38 7.58
N LYS A 105 -8.46 21.06 6.57
CA LYS A 105 -7.18 21.76 6.71
C LYS A 105 -7.23 22.83 7.80
N GLN A 106 -8.35 23.54 7.92
CA GLN A 106 -8.54 24.55 8.96
C GLN A 106 -8.78 23.92 10.34
N ALA A 107 -9.68 22.94 10.44
CA ALA A 107 -9.97 22.20 11.66
C ALA A 107 -8.77 21.40 12.19
N GLN A 108 -7.83 20.97 11.34
CA GLN A 108 -6.56 20.38 11.76
C GLN A 108 -5.60 21.41 12.36
N ARG A 109 -5.53 22.63 11.80
CA ARG A 109 -4.78 23.75 12.39
C ARG A 109 -5.36 24.18 13.74
N ASP A 110 -6.68 24.06 13.88
CA ASP A 110 -7.44 24.53 15.04
C ASP A 110 -7.75 23.41 16.06
N GLY A 111 -7.35 22.16 15.79
CA GLY A 111 -7.47 21.01 16.71
C GLY A 111 -8.86 20.36 16.85
N ARG A 112 -9.73 20.39 15.84
CA ARG A 112 -11.19 20.09 15.94
C ARG A 112 -11.72 18.92 15.08
N ALA A 113 -10.88 18.04 14.52
CA ALA A 113 -11.35 16.90 13.71
C ALA A 113 -10.97 15.53 14.30
N GLN A 114 -11.84 14.51 14.16
CA GLN A 114 -11.61 13.12 14.58
C GLN A 114 -11.89 12.10 13.45
N PRO A 115 -11.22 10.93 13.43
CA PRO A 115 -11.21 10.00 12.30
C PRO A 115 -12.42 9.05 12.27
N LEU A 116 -12.68 8.53 11.07
CA LEU A 116 -13.67 7.51 10.79
C LEU A 116 -12.89 6.14 10.70
N VAL A 117 -13.46 5.01 11.18
CA VAL A 117 -13.24 3.48 11.17
C VAL A 117 -14.14 2.48 10.23
N SER A 118 -13.70 1.86 9.11
CA SER A 118 -14.36 0.98 8.09
C SER A 118 -13.58 -0.31 7.92
N SER A 119 -14.23 -1.42 8.22
CA SER A 119 -13.58 -2.72 8.29
C SER A 119 -13.14 -3.26 6.93
N TYR A 120 -11.91 -3.76 6.84
CA TYR A 120 -11.34 -4.52 5.74
C TYR A 120 -10.48 -5.65 6.30
N LEU A 121 -10.44 -6.78 5.61
CA LEU A 121 -9.54 -7.88 5.95
C LEU A 121 -8.12 -7.60 5.42
N CYS A 122 -7.12 -7.96 6.21
CA CYS A 122 -5.72 -7.83 5.83
C CYS A 122 -4.93 -9.07 6.22
N MET A 123 -4.01 -9.46 5.33
CA MET A 123 -2.99 -10.47 5.59
C MET A 123 -1.73 -9.81 6.12
N VAL A 124 -1.22 -10.30 7.25
CA VAL A 124 0.02 -9.81 7.88
C VAL A 124 0.95 -10.99 8.08
N GLN A 125 2.22 -10.85 7.68
CA GLN A 125 3.24 -11.86 7.95
C GLN A 125 3.79 -11.66 9.36
N GLU A 126 3.76 -12.70 10.19
CA GLU A 126 4.48 -12.72 11.47
C GLU A 126 5.98 -12.86 11.18
N ILE A 127 6.77 -11.89 11.65
CA ILE A 127 8.25 -11.87 11.57
C ILE A 127 8.82 -12.77 12.66
#